data_AF-A0A9D8WZD2-F1
#
_entry.id   AF-A0A9D8WZD2-F1
#
_cell.length_a   1.000
_cell.length_b   1.000
_cell.length_c   1.000
_cell.angle_alpha   90.00
_cell.angle_beta   90.00
_cell.angle_gamma   90.00
#
_symmetry.space_group_name_H-M   'P 1'
#
loop_
_entity.id
_entity.type
_entity.pdbx_description
1 polymer ?
#
loop_
_entity_poly.entity_id
_entity_poly.type
_entity_poly.pdbx_seq_one_letter_code
_entity_poly.pdbx_strand_id
1 'polypeptide(L)'
;MKHKKKYILAGVALASICLIAASFTGNQPQPNQSKAIWLNQHIFQTNTNFHISDTGEARVYVDYAGYDTMQDVEISVRIAKKGMFIFWDDILFETYTASGEYYYHAYRYDIAEVGTYRCTVTYTVISEDGKKDIITFEDTAVYDGAAHTDDMEETTLFETTVPEETTAQTETTTEEVTTPEETTERPKPVVLLLKREFVYDENGRYTMSVDYDENGNKLREIDYTAEGAKTEEREYYENGRLKRVSSYQGTGHETVSYTYYESGKLCEVTKNTAGSTQYHTTIYDERGTVSRFRIDIINCEGIKTKTSYYDRYGKLTGYYTFSYDEFGRPLRNTRYDGDHMKVSHIDYLYDNNGRYIKSVLYDARGNLIAEEYPN
;
A
#
# COMPACT_ATOMS: atom_id res chain seq x y z
N MET A 1 16.97 -31.61 51.93
CA MET A 1 16.92 -30.82 53.19
C MET A 1 18.29 -30.21 53.40
N LYS A 2 18.57 -28.91 53.54
CA LYS A 2 17.79 -27.68 53.78
C LYS A 2 18.52 -26.49 53.09
N HIS A 3 17.71 -25.55 52.59
CA HIS A 3 17.88 -24.08 52.36
C HIS A 3 19.03 -23.35 53.10
N LYS A 4 19.57 -22.17 52.73
CA LYS A 4 19.18 -20.92 52.00
C LYS A 4 20.49 -20.05 51.99
N LYS A 5 20.82 -19.08 51.11
CA LYS A 5 20.21 -17.74 50.89
C LYS A 5 21.11 -16.92 49.91
N LYS A 6 20.48 -15.95 49.23
CA LYS A 6 21.00 -14.91 48.28
C LYS A 6 21.91 -13.84 48.90
N TYR A 7 22.59 -13.05 48.03
CA TYR A 7 22.69 -11.56 47.90
C TYR A 7 24.00 -11.21 47.11
N ILE A 8 24.25 -10.12 46.37
CA ILE A 8 23.57 -9.11 45.52
C ILE A 8 24.71 -8.18 44.96
N LEU A 9 24.54 -7.59 43.76
CA LEU A 9 25.21 -6.37 43.17
C LEU A 9 26.76 -6.40 42.92
N ALA A 10 27.36 -5.67 41.97
CA ALA A 10 27.00 -4.47 41.19
C ALA A 10 27.79 -4.44 39.86
N GLY A 11 27.29 -3.69 38.86
CA GLY A 11 27.96 -3.48 37.57
C GLY A 11 29.05 -2.40 37.60
N VAL A 12 29.83 -2.34 36.50
CA VAL A 12 30.60 -1.18 36.04
C VAL A 12 30.70 -1.25 34.51
N ALA A 13 30.57 -0.07 33.90
CA ALA A 13 30.54 0.30 32.49
C ALA A 13 31.85 0.07 31.70
N LEU A 14 31.76 0.14 30.36
CA LEU A 14 32.66 0.85 29.41
C LEU A 14 32.17 0.52 27.98
N ALA A 15 31.55 1.45 27.27
CA ALA A 15 32.15 2.27 26.20
C ALA A 15 33.15 1.51 25.31
N SER A 16 32.88 1.42 23.99
CA SER A 16 33.81 1.86 22.93
C SER A 16 33.56 1.26 21.54
N ILE A 17 33.55 2.17 20.56
CA ILE A 17 34.38 2.15 19.32
C ILE A 17 33.93 1.27 18.14
N CYS A 18 33.74 1.96 17.02
CA CYS A 18 33.65 1.47 15.65
C CYS A 18 34.73 0.43 15.31
N LEU A 19 34.37 -0.60 14.54
CA LEU A 19 35.33 -1.24 13.64
C LEU A 19 34.71 -1.49 12.26
N ILE A 20 35.37 -0.92 11.27
CA ILE A 20 35.22 -1.18 9.84
C ILE A 20 35.69 -2.61 9.56
N ALA A 21 34.92 -3.35 8.76
CA ALA A 21 35.42 -4.50 8.02
C ALA A 21 34.71 -4.62 6.66
N ALA A 22 35.25 -3.95 5.64
CA ALA A 22 35.37 -4.55 4.31
C ALA A 22 36.63 -5.44 4.39
N SER A 23 36.75 -6.64 3.83
CA SER A 23 36.23 -7.22 2.60
C SER A 23 36.66 -8.70 2.58
N PHE A 24 35.92 -9.60 1.92
CA PHE A 24 36.45 -10.48 0.85
C PHE A 24 35.32 -11.29 0.19
N THR A 25 35.55 -11.52 -1.10
CA THR A 25 34.64 -11.87 -2.20
C THR A 25 34.09 -13.30 -2.17
N GLY A 26 32.79 -13.42 -2.44
CA GLY A 26 32.16 -14.57 -3.07
C GLY A 26 30.92 -14.09 -3.80
N ASN A 27 30.94 -14.09 -5.13
CA ASN A 27 29.81 -13.71 -5.98
C ASN A 27 28.53 -14.45 -5.53
N GLN A 28 27.59 -13.70 -4.98
CA GLN A 28 26.19 -14.12 -4.83
C GLN A 28 25.38 -13.25 -5.78
N PRO A 29 24.43 -13.82 -6.55
CA PRO A 29 23.56 -13.03 -7.40
C PRO A 29 22.80 -12.03 -6.51
N GLN A 30 22.92 -10.75 -6.82
CA GLN A 30 22.16 -9.69 -6.17
C GLN A 30 20.66 -9.94 -6.46
N PRO A 31 19.81 -10.22 -5.47
CA PRO A 31 18.39 -10.39 -5.73
C PRO A 31 17.78 -9.02 -6.07
N ASN A 32 17.22 -8.94 -7.28
CA ASN A 32 16.49 -7.78 -7.75
C ASN A 32 15.27 -7.49 -6.85
N GLN A 33 15.18 -6.22 -6.43
CA GLN A 33 14.06 -5.54 -5.76
C GLN A 33 13.62 -6.08 -4.39
N SER A 34 14.29 -5.62 -3.33
CA SER A 34 13.76 -5.61 -1.96
C SER A 34 12.59 -4.63 -1.83
N LYS A 35 11.42 -5.10 -1.37
CA LYS A 35 10.26 -4.24 -1.06
C LYS A 35 10.30 -3.89 0.44
N ALA A 36 11.01 -2.83 0.79
CA ALA A 36 11.02 -2.29 2.15
C ALA A 36 9.66 -1.65 2.47
N ILE A 37 9.04 -2.05 3.58
CA ILE A 37 7.82 -1.40 4.10
C ILE A 37 8.14 -0.81 5.48
N TRP A 38 7.97 0.50 5.62
CA TRP A 38 8.17 1.24 6.87
C TRP A 38 6.84 1.27 7.64
N LEU A 39 6.75 0.64 8.82
CA LEU A 39 5.47 0.31 9.47
C LEU A 39 5.46 0.65 10.96
N ASN A 40 4.47 1.47 11.39
CA ASN A 40 3.99 1.66 12.77
C ASN A 40 5.00 2.02 13.89
N GLN A 41 4.52 2.10 15.14
CA GLN A 41 5.26 2.64 16.31
C GLN A 41 6.36 1.70 16.82
N HIS A 42 6.39 0.44 16.38
CA HIS A 42 7.26 -0.58 16.95
C HIS A 42 8.18 -1.26 15.92
N ILE A 43 7.97 -1.09 14.61
CA ILE A 43 8.73 -1.80 13.56
C ILE A 43 9.47 -0.79 12.71
N PHE A 44 10.79 -0.96 12.58
CA PHE A 44 11.62 -0.06 11.78
C PHE A 44 11.58 -0.45 10.31
N GLN A 45 11.72 -1.75 10.00
CA GLN A 45 11.75 -2.24 8.63
C GLN A 45 11.36 -3.72 8.57
N THR A 46 10.61 -4.11 7.54
CA THR A 46 10.54 -5.51 7.10
C THR A 46 10.85 -5.62 5.62
N ASN A 47 11.48 -6.73 5.23
CA ASN A 47 11.73 -7.10 3.86
C ASN A 47 11.41 -8.59 3.71
N THR A 48 10.59 -8.91 2.72
CA THR A 48 10.19 -10.30 2.45
C THR A 48 10.31 -10.55 0.97
N ASN A 49 10.87 -11.70 0.61
CA ASN A 49 10.99 -12.13 -0.78
C ASN A 49 10.56 -13.59 -0.89
N PHE A 50 9.79 -13.90 -1.92
CA PHE A 50 9.38 -15.25 -2.23
C PHE A 50 9.87 -15.65 -3.61
N HIS A 51 10.64 -16.73 -3.68
CA HIS A 51 11.17 -17.26 -4.94
C HIS A 51 11.02 -18.78 -4.96
N ILE A 52 10.75 -19.36 -6.12
CA ILE A 52 10.79 -20.81 -6.33
C ILE A 52 11.87 -21.09 -7.35
N SER A 53 12.81 -21.95 -6.98
CA SER A 53 13.89 -22.39 -7.88
C SER A 53 13.38 -23.38 -8.93
N ASP A 54 14.17 -23.55 -9.98
CA ASP A 54 13.96 -24.52 -11.06
C ASP A 54 13.90 -25.98 -10.59
N THR A 55 14.36 -26.27 -9.37
CA THR A 55 14.26 -27.61 -8.76
C THR A 55 13.02 -27.77 -7.87
N GLY A 56 12.16 -26.75 -7.80
CA GLY A 56 10.96 -26.76 -6.96
C GLY A 56 11.20 -26.40 -5.48
N GLU A 57 12.41 -25.94 -5.12
CA GLU A 57 12.66 -25.43 -3.75
C GLU A 57 12.11 -24.00 -3.67
N ALA A 58 11.04 -23.81 -2.88
CA ALA A 58 10.54 -22.51 -2.50
C ALA A 58 11.37 -21.92 -1.36
N ARG A 59 11.79 -20.67 -1.54
CA ARG A 59 12.53 -19.88 -0.55
C ARG A 59 11.73 -18.67 -0.15
N VAL A 60 11.46 -18.56 1.15
CA VAL A 60 10.80 -17.41 1.77
C VAL A 60 11.84 -16.71 2.63
N TYR A 61 12.33 -15.58 2.14
CA TYR A 61 13.25 -14.73 2.87
C TYR A 61 12.45 -13.80 3.76
N VAL A 62 12.78 -13.80 5.04
CA VAL A 62 12.18 -12.95 6.07
C VAL A 62 13.29 -12.15 6.71
N ASP A 63 13.18 -10.83 6.60
CA ASP A 63 14.08 -9.85 7.19
C ASP A 63 13.26 -8.83 7.96
N TYR A 64 13.63 -8.61 9.21
CA TYR A 64 12.91 -7.80 10.17
C TYR A 64 13.89 -6.99 11.01
N ALA A 65 13.56 -5.72 11.22
CA ALA A 65 14.18 -4.82 12.18
C ALA A 65 13.09 -4.08 13.01
N GLY A 66 13.14 -4.19 14.34
CA GLY A 66 12.24 -3.53 15.29
C GLY A 66 12.95 -2.52 16.19
N TYR A 67 12.19 -1.79 17.02
CA TYR A 67 12.76 -0.93 18.07
C TYR A 67 13.07 -1.72 19.36
N ASP A 68 13.98 -1.19 20.20
CA ASP A 68 14.45 -1.79 21.46
C ASP A 68 13.33 -2.14 22.47
N THR A 69 12.11 -1.63 22.29
CA THR A 69 10.94 -1.83 23.16
C THR A 69 10.06 -3.03 22.79
N MET A 70 10.51 -3.90 21.88
CA MET A 70 9.78 -5.11 21.47
C MET A 70 10.23 -6.35 22.23
N GLN A 71 9.27 -7.24 22.54
CA GLN A 71 9.54 -8.52 23.20
C GLN A 71 9.66 -9.67 22.20
N ASP A 72 8.57 -9.96 21.47
CA ASP A 72 8.47 -11.12 20.58
C ASP A 72 7.72 -10.80 19.28
N VAL A 73 8.18 -11.38 18.18
CA VAL A 73 7.53 -11.39 16.86
C VAL A 73 7.10 -12.80 16.55
N GLU A 74 5.83 -12.97 16.18
CA GLU A 74 5.32 -14.19 15.57
C GLU A 74 5.31 -14.02 14.04
N ILE A 75 5.95 -14.93 13.31
CA ILE A 75 6.07 -14.92 11.85
C ILE A 75 5.30 -16.13 11.31
N SER A 76 4.18 -15.90 10.65
CA SER A 76 3.42 -16.95 9.97
C SER A 76 3.72 -16.95 8.47
N VAL A 77 4.14 -18.09 7.93
CA VAL A 77 4.36 -18.30 6.50
C VAL A 77 3.28 -19.23 5.97
N ARG A 78 2.53 -18.77 4.96
CA ARG A 78 1.50 -19.54 4.25
C ARG A 78 1.90 -19.64 2.79
N ILE A 79 1.87 -20.83 2.22
CA ILE A 79 2.02 -21.04 0.77
C ILE A 79 0.77 -21.76 0.26
N ALA A 80 0.14 -21.17 -0.74
CA ALA A 80 -1.03 -21.73 -1.40
C ALA A 80 -0.76 -21.94 -2.89
N LYS A 81 -1.19 -23.09 -3.42
CA LYS A 81 -1.13 -23.39 -4.85
C LYS A 81 -2.41 -22.91 -5.53
N LYS A 82 -2.29 -22.35 -6.73
CA LYS A 82 -3.46 -22.01 -7.54
C LYS A 82 -4.15 -23.30 -7.99
N GLY A 83 -5.39 -23.50 -7.54
CA GLY A 83 -6.23 -24.64 -7.90
C GLY A 83 -6.90 -24.45 -9.26
N MET A 84 -7.84 -25.34 -9.57
CA MET A 84 -8.71 -25.16 -10.74
C MET A 84 -9.59 -23.92 -10.50
N PHE A 85 -9.59 -22.97 -11.44
CA PHE A 85 -10.22 -21.63 -11.36
C PHE A 85 -9.42 -20.55 -10.58
N ILE A 86 -10.10 -19.72 -9.77
CA ILE A 86 -9.52 -18.59 -9.02
C ILE A 86 -9.19 -18.93 -7.54
N PHE A 87 -9.35 -20.19 -7.15
CA PHE A 87 -9.11 -20.65 -5.78
C PHE A 87 -7.62 -20.91 -5.54
N TRP A 88 -7.20 -20.70 -4.29
CA TRP A 88 -5.86 -21.01 -3.81
C TRP A 88 -5.99 -22.05 -2.71
N ASP A 89 -5.40 -23.21 -2.94
CA ASP A 89 -5.40 -24.34 -2.01
C ASP A 89 -4.16 -24.23 -1.12
N ASP A 90 -4.37 -24.15 0.19
CA ASP A 90 -3.26 -24.13 1.14
C ASP A 90 -2.50 -25.44 1.10
N ILE A 91 -1.21 -25.35 0.80
CA ILE A 91 -0.32 -26.50 0.83
C ILE A 91 0.64 -26.44 2.02
N LEU A 92 0.81 -25.26 2.62
CA LEU A 92 1.69 -25.04 3.75
C LEU A 92 1.19 -23.88 4.63
N PHE A 93 1.25 -24.07 5.94
CA PHE A 93 1.08 -23.02 6.94
C PHE A 93 1.95 -23.32 8.17
N GLU A 94 2.96 -22.48 8.42
CA GLU A 94 3.85 -22.60 9.56
C GLU A 94 3.97 -21.28 10.31
N THR A 95 4.22 -21.36 11.62
CA THR A 95 4.39 -20.20 12.49
C THR A 95 5.70 -20.33 13.27
N TYR A 96 6.47 -19.25 13.31
CA TYR A 96 7.74 -19.16 13.99
C TYR A 96 7.72 -18.00 14.99
N THR A 97 8.55 -18.09 16.01
CA THR A 97 8.77 -16.99 16.97
C THR A 97 10.20 -16.49 16.88
N ALA A 98 10.34 -15.18 16.90
CA ALA A 98 11.63 -14.48 16.89
C ALA A 98 11.63 -13.41 17.99
N SER A 99 12.81 -13.16 18.58
CA SER A 99 13.00 -12.11 19.58
C SER A 99 14.29 -11.34 19.29
N GLY A 100 14.32 -10.08 19.70
CA GLY A 100 15.43 -9.15 19.46
C GLY A 100 15.16 -8.13 18.35
N GLU A 101 16.04 -7.13 18.26
CA GLU A 101 15.90 -5.97 17.36
C GLU A 101 16.02 -6.33 15.88
N TYR A 102 16.71 -7.43 15.54
CA TYR A 102 16.94 -7.85 14.15
C TYR A 102 16.72 -9.35 14.00
N TYR A 103 16.00 -9.74 12.95
CA TYR A 103 15.78 -11.12 12.60
C TYR A 103 15.89 -11.32 11.10
N TYR A 104 16.78 -12.21 10.69
CA TYR A 104 16.94 -12.61 9.30
C TYR A 104 16.91 -14.14 9.21
N HIS A 105 16.01 -14.67 8.37
CA HIS A 105 15.93 -16.09 8.11
C HIS A 105 15.45 -16.39 6.70
N ALA A 106 15.89 -17.50 6.13
CA ALA A 106 15.42 -18.01 4.85
C ALA A 106 14.79 -19.39 5.06
N TYR A 107 13.46 -19.43 5.04
CA TYR A 107 12.71 -20.68 5.13
C TYR A 107 12.69 -21.37 3.76
N ARG A 108 12.80 -22.70 3.78
CA ARG A 108 12.89 -23.53 2.57
C ARG A 108 11.81 -24.60 2.62
N TYR A 109 11.09 -24.74 1.51
CA TYR A 109 10.00 -25.70 1.38
C TYR A 109 10.07 -26.39 0.03
N ASP A 110 9.88 -27.71 0.02
CA ASP A 110 9.86 -28.49 -1.22
C ASP A 110 8.46 -28.41 -1.85
N ILE A 111 8.40 -27.91 -3.08
CA ILE A 111 7.18 -27.85 -3.89
C ILE A 111 7.32 -28.84 -5.04
N ALA A 112 6.51 -29.90 -5.00
CA ALA A 112 6.66 -31.05 -5.91
C ALA A 112 5.96 -30.87 -7.27
N GLU A 113 5.05 -29.90 -7.41
CA GLU A 113 4.17 -29.80 -8.56
C GLU A 113 4.35 -28.51 -9.33
N VAL A 114 4.32 -28.59 -10.65
CA VAL A 114 4.26 -27.40 -11.52
C VAL A 114 2.99 -26.59 -11.20
N GLY A 115 3.11 -25.27 -11.16
CA GLY A 115 1.98 -24.38 -10.90
C GLY A 115 2.35 -22.96 -10.51
N THR A 116 1.30 -22.15 -10.30
CA THR A 116 1.43 -20.82 -9.72
C THR A 116 1.17 -20.91 -8.21
N TYR A 117 2.04 -20.26 -7.44
CA TYR A 117 2.01 -20.27 -5.98
C TYR A 117 1.88 -18.86 -5.45
N ARG A 118 1.20 -18.73 -4.31
CA ARG A 118 1.06 -17.51 -3.54
C ARG A 118 1.65 -17.73 -2.16
N CYS A 119 2.62 -16.92 -1.78
CA CYS A 119 3.14 -16.87 -0.43
C CYS A 119 2.55 -15.68 0.31
N THR A 120 2.07 -15.90 1.52
CA THR A 120 1.65 -14.86 2.46
C THR A 120 2.50 -14.98 3.71
N VAL A 121 3.23 -13.92 4.07
CA VAL A 121 4.01 -13.85 5.32
C VAL A 121 3.38 -12.82 6.23
N THR A 122 3.04 -13.21 7.45
CA THR A 122 2.45 -12.32 8.46
C THR A 122 3.39 -12.17 9.64
N TYR A 123 3.78 -10.94 9.96
CA TYR A 123 4.47 -10.58 11.19
C TYR A 123 3.45 -10.05 12.19
N THR A 124 3.25 -10.77 13.30
CA THR A 124 2.47 -10.30 14.45
C THR A 124 3.45 -9.92 15.54
N VAL A 125 3.66 -8.62 15.75
CA VAL A 125 4.58 -8.15 16.77
C VAL A 125 3.85 -7.68 18.01
N ILE A 126 4.35 -8.10 19.16
CA ILE A 126 3.73 -7.88 20.45
C ILE A 126 4.60 -6.87 21.22
N SER A 127 4.05 -5.70 21.50
CA SER A 127 4.70 -4.68 22.34
C SER A 127 4.68 -5.07 23.82
N GLU A 128 5.51 -4.41 24.64
CA GLU A 128 5.55 -4.62 26.10
C GLU A 128 4.21 -4.39 26.80
N ASP A 129 3.34 -3.52 26.25
CA ASP A 129 1.98 -3.27 26.77
C ASP A 129 0.93 -4.27 26.25
N GLY A 130 1.36 -5.30 25.50
CA GLY A 130 0.53 -6.39 25.00
C GLY A 130 -0.30 -6.04 23.76
N LYS A 131 -0.08 -4.87 23.14
CA LYS A 131 -0.70 -4.54 21.84
C LYS A 131 -0.03 -5.31 20.72
N LYS A 132 -0.81 -5.60 19.68
CA LYS A 132 -0.36 -6.36 18.52
C LYS A 132 -0.34 -5.49 17.27
N ASP A 133 0.81 -5.45 16.63
CA ASP A 133 1.00 -4.88 15.30
C ASP A 133 1.08 -6.02 14.28
N ILE A 134 0.23 -6.00 13.25
CA ILE A 134 0.18 -7.06 12.23
C ILE A 134 0.62 -6.48 10.88
N ILE A 135 1.66 -7.06 10.30
CA ILE A 135 2.13 -6.77 8.94
C ILE A 135 1.95 -8.02 8.09
N THR A 136 1.37 -7.89 6.90
CA THR A 136 1.27 -9.01 5.95
C THR A 136 1.91 -8.65 4.62
N PHE A 137 2.81 -9.52 4.15
CA PHE A 137 3.38 -9.53 2.82
C PHE A 137 2.70 -10.62 1.99
N GLU A 138 2.44 -10.34 0.72
CA GLU A 138 1.94 -11.32 -0.24
C GLU A 138 2.70 -11.19 -1.54
N ASP A 139 3.14 -12.33 -2.09
CA ASP A 139 3.81 -12.43 -3.37
C ASP A 139 3.45 -13.73 -4.09
N THR A 140 3.67 -13.76 -5.40
CA THR A 140 3.34 -14.89 -6.26
C THR A 140 4.52 -15.32 -7.10
N ALA A 141 4.78 -16.62 -7.19
CA ALA A 141 5.82 -17.19 -8.03
C ALA A 141 5.27 -18.34 -8.89
N VAL A 142 5.86 -18.56 -10.05
CA VAL A 142 5.52 -19.68 -10.95
C VAL A 142 6.66 -20.69 -10.90
N TYR A 143 6.31 -21.96 -10.74
CA TYR A 143 7.22 -23.08 -10.93
C TYR A 143 6.78 -23.85 -12.17
N ASP A 144 7.61 -23.87 -13.21
CA ASP A 144 7.32 -24.48 -14.51
C ASP A 144 7.93 -25.89 -14.69
N GLY A 145 8.74 -26.34 -13.72
CA GLY A 145 9.38 -27.66 -13.73
C GLY A 145 10.52 -27.82 -14.72
N ALA A 146 10.99 -26.73 -15.34
CA ALA A 146 12.12 -26.78 -16.25
C ALA A 146 13.42 -26.45 -15.49
N ALA A 147 14.42 -27.33 -15.59
CA ALA A 147 15.79 -26.94 -15.27
C ALA A 147 16.27 -25.99 -16.39
N HIS A 148 16.28 -24.68 -16.16
CA HIS A 148 16.92 -23.78 -17.09
C HIS A 148 18.44 -23.98 -16.98
N THR A 149 19.01 -24.55 -18.03
CA THR A 149 20.45 -24.45 -18.25
C THR A 149 20.68 -23.05 -18.79
N ASP A 150 21.36 -22.22 -18.01
CA ASP A 150 21.84 -20.90 -18.43
C ASP A 150 22.77 -21.07 -19.64
N ASP A 151 22.23 -20.96 -20.85
CA ASP A 151 23.00 -20.59 -22.03
C ASP A 151 22.94 -19.07 -22.16
N MET A 152 24.02 -18.42 -21.74
CA MET A 152 24.30 -17.02 -22.01
C MET A 152 24.40 -16.81 -23.53
N GLU A 153 23.34 -16.30 -24.16
CA GLU A 153 23.49 -15.68 -25.47
C GLU A 153 24.08 -14.27 -25.31
N GLU A 154 25.36 -14.17 -25.68
CA GLU A 154 26.05 -12.92 -26.02
C GLU A 154 25.18 -12.07 -26.96
N THR A 155 24.79 -10.87 -26.51
CA THR A 155 24.36 -9.81 -27.42
C THR A 155 25.38 -8.68 -27.41
N THR A 156 26.00 -8.57 -28.58
CA THR A 156 27.08 -7.69 -29.00
C THR A 156 26.82 -6.20 -28.75
N LEU A 157 27.86 -5.53 -28.24
CA LEU A 157 28.03 -4.08 -28.18
C LEU A 157 27.74 -3.43 -29.54
N PHE A 158 26.84 -2.45 -29.56
CA PHE A 158 26.75 -1.48 -30.65
C PHE A 158 27.46 -0.18 -30.28
N GLU A 159 28.24 0.24 -31.27
CA GLU A 159 29.24 1.28 -31.34
C GLU A 159 28.64 2.68 -31.20
N THR A 160 29.36 3.54 -30.48
CA THR A 160 29.02 4.94 -30.24
C THR A 160 29.45 5.78 -31.43
N THR A 161 28.53 6.50 -32.08
CA THR A 161 28.88 7.59 -33.00
C THR A 161 28.25 8.89 -32.54
N VAL A 162 29.13 9.82 -32.18
CA VAL A 162 28.92 11.27 -31.99
C VAL A 162 28.39 11.89 -33.29
N PRO A 163 27.60 12.98 -33.21
CA PRO A 163 28.03 14.14 -33.97
C PRO A 163 28.04 15.44 -33.17
N GLU A 164 28.86 16.32 -33.74
CA GLU A 164 29.45 17.57 -33.29
C GLU A 164 28.49 18.70 -32.86
N GLU A 165 29.09 19.59 -32.08
CA GLU A 165 28.64 20.91 -31.68
C GLU A 165 28.27 21.82 -32.87
N THR A 166 27.30 22.72 -32.65
CA THR A 166 27.42 24.10 -33.16
C THR A 166 26.77 25.09 -32.19
N THR A 167 27.59 26.01 -31.70
CA THR A 167 27.36 27.34 -31.07
C THR A 167 26.30 28.19 -31.81
N ALA A 168 25.57 29.19 -31.27
CA ALA A 168 25.77 30.12 -30.16
C ALA A 168 24.44 30.81 -29.73
N GLN A 169 24.40 31.25 -28.46
CA GLN A 169 23.86 32.49 -27.84
C GLN A 169 22.58 33.17 -28.38
N THR A 170 21.66 33.58 -27.49
CA THR A 170 21.52 34.98 -26.98
C THR A 170 20.46 35.03 -25.86
N GLU A 171 20.72 35.81 -24.81
CA GLU A 171 19.81 36.17 -23.70
C GLU A 171 18.59 36.98 -24.16
N THR A 172 17.42 36.78 -23.53
CA THR A 172 16.57 37.91 -23.13
C THR A 172 15.60 37.52 -22.00
N THR A 173 15.68 38.28 -20.91
CA THR A 173 14.77 38.30 -19.77
C THR A 173 13.44 38.94 -20.15
N THR A 174 12.31 38.31 -19.81
CA THR A 174 11.02 38.98 -19.63
C THR A 174 10.28 38.32 -18.48
N GLU A 175 9.99 39.10 -17.44
CA GLU A 175 9.06 38.76 -16.36
C GLU A 175 7.64 38.63 -16.93
N GLU A 176 6.96 37.52 -16.64
CA GLU A 176 5.53 37.38 -16.92
C GLU A 176 4.77 37.20 -15.60
N VAL A 177 3.95 38.21 -15.30
CA VAL A 177 3.06 38.31 -14.16
C VAL A 177 1.88 37.37 -14.40
N THR A 178 1.85 36.21 -13.72
CA THR A 178 0.70 35.32 -13.75
C THR A 178 -0.37 35.79 -12.77
N THR A 179 -1.48 36.24 -13.32
CA THR A 179 -2.76 36.50 -12.63
C THR A 179 -3.37 35.14 -12.20
N PRO A 180 -4.10 35.02 -11.08
CA PRO A 180 -4.58 33.73 -10.61
C PRO A 180 -5.78 33.27 -11.45
N GLU A 181 -5.71 32.05 -11.98
CA GLU A 181 -6.84 31.36 -12.59
C GLU A 181 -7.94 31.11 -11.54
N GLU A 182 -9.12 31.65 -11.84
CA GLU A 182 -10.36 31.46 -11.12
C GLU A 182 -10.87 30.03 -11.37
N THR A 183 -10.49 29.06 -10.52
CA THR A 183 -11.10 27.72 -10.49
C THR A 183 -12.52 27.82 -9.93
N THR A 184 -13.48 28.06 -10.81
CA THR A 184 -14.88 27.78 -10.54
C THR A 184 -15.05 26.25 -10.45
N GLU A 185 -15.16 25.71 -9.24
CA GLU A 185 -15.67 24.35 -9.05
C GLU A 185 -17.09 24.28 -9.63
N ARG A 186 -17.20 23.70 -10.82
CA ARG A 186 -18.51 23.29 -11.35
C ARG A 186 -19.11 22.32 -10.33
N PRO A 187 -20.39 22.49 -9.93
CA PRO A 187 -21.05 21.52 -9.06
C PRO A 187 -20.90 20.13 -9.69
N LYS A 188 -20.40 19.16 -8.90
CA LYS A 188 -20.35 17.76 -9.34
C LYS A 188 -21.72 17.39 -9.91
N PRO A 189 -21.82 16.93 -11.17
CA PRO A 189 -23.10 16.56 -11.75
C PRO A 189 -23.73 15.51 -10.84
N VAL A 190 -24.89 15.85 -10.29
CA VAL A 190 -25.74 14.88 -9.60
C VAL A 190 -26.31 14.00 -10.70
N VAL A 191 -25.65 12.88 -10.96
CA VAL A 191 -26.13 11.90 -11.93
C VAL A 191 -27.40 11.30 -11.35
N LEU A 192 -28.55 11.74 -11.85
CA LEU A 192 -29.87 11.24 -11.49
C LEU A 192 -30.01 9.82 -12.02
N LEU A 193 -30.06 8.85 -11.11
CA LEU A 193 -30.28 7.44 -11.40
C LEU A 193 -31.70 7.26 -11.96
N LEU A 194 -31.85 7.07 -13.27
CA LEU A 194 -33.17 7.02 -13.91
C LEU A 194 -33.71 5.60 -14.13
N LYS A 195 -32.82 4.63 -14.38
CA LYS A 195 -33.21 3.24 -14.63
C LYS A 195 -32.22 2.28 -14.00
N ARG A 196 -32.76 1.26 -13.32
CA ARG A 196 -32.02 0.09 -12.84
C ARG A 196 -32.60 -1.17 -13.47
N GLU A 197 -31.74 -2.00 -14.04
CA GLU A 197 -32.08 -3.32 -14.56
C GLU A 197 -31.45 -4.40 -13.67
N PHE A 198 -32.10 -5.56 -13.61
CA PHE A 198 -31.64 -6.72 -12.86
C PHE A 198 -31.54 -7.94 -13.79
N VAL A 199 -30.45 -8.69 -13.68
CA VAL A 199 -30.27 -9.98 -14.37
C VAL A 199 -30.47 -11.08 -13.34
N TYR A 200 -31.19 -12.13 -13.73
CA TYR A 200 -31.59 -13.22 -12.84
C TYR A 200 -31.01 -14.56 -13.30
N ASP A 201 -30.73 -15.45 -12.34
CA ASP A 201 -30.40 -16.85 -12.59
C ASP A 201 -31.64 -17.70 -12.93
N GLU A 202 -31.43 -18.99 -13.23
CA GLU A 202 -32.48 -19.97 -13.54
C GLU A 202 -33.47 -20.19 -12.38
N ASN A 203 -33.08 -19.82 -11.15
CA ASN A 203 -33.90 -19.93 -9.96
C ASN A 203 -34.64 -18.61 -9.62
N GLY A 204 -34.52 -17.57 -10.47
CA GLY A 204 -35.15 -16.27 -10.28
C GLY A 204 -34.46 -15.36 -9.26
N ARG A 205 -33.20 -15.63 -8.88
CA ARG A 205 -32.40 -14.74 -8.01
C ARG A 205 -31.61 -13.77 -8.86
N TYR A 206 -31.56 -12.50 -8.47
CA TYR A 206 -30.75 -11.54 -9.23
C TYR A 206 -29.25 -11.79 -8.99
N THR A 207 -28.47 -11.78 -10.06
CA THR A 207 -27.02 -12.01 -10.07
C THR A 207 -26.25 -10.77 -10.50
N MET A 208 -26.93 -9.80 -11.13
CA MET A 208 -26.34 -8.52 -11.51
C MET A 208 -27.39 -7.41 -11.46
N SER A 209 -26.96 -6.19 -11.16
CA SER A 209 -27.75 -4.98 -11.39
C SER A 209 -26.97 -3.99 -12.27
N VAL A 210 -27.68 -3.24 -13.11
CA VAL A 210 -27.12 -2.24 -14.00
C VAL A 210 -27.88 -0.93 -13.83
N ASP A 211 -27.16 0.15 -13.52
CA ASP A 211 -27.67 1.50 -13.40
C ASP A 211 -27.35 2.31 -14.65
N TYR A 212 -28.33 3.08 -15.13
CA TYR A 212 -28.22 3.92 -16.31
C TYR A 212 -28.54 5.39 -16.02
N ASP A 213 -27.93 6.27 -16.81
CA ASP A 213 -28.27 7.69 -16.86
C ASP A 213 -29.56 7.95 -17.66
N GLU A 214 -29.93 9.23 -17.77
CA GLU A 214 -31.12 9.67 -18.52
C GLU A 214 -31.04 9.40 -20.02
N ASN A 215 -29.84 9.23 -20.57
CA ASN A 215 -29.56 8.99 -21.97
C ASN A 215 -29.44 7.49 -22.30
N GLY A 216 -29.54 6.63 -21.29
CA GLY A 216 -29.38 5.18 -21.42
C GLY A 216 -27.93 4.70 -21.42
N ASN A 217 -26.96 5.55 -21.07
CA ASN A 217 -25.58 5.12 -20.88
C ASN A 217 -25.44 4.39 -19.54
N LYS A 218 -24.62 3.35 -19.50
CA LYS A 218 -24.31 2.65 -18.26
C LYS A 218 -23.51 3.56 -17.33
N LEU A 219 -23.93 3.63 -16.07
CA LEU A 219 -23.22 4.33 -15.01
C LEU A 219 -22.49 3.35 -14.11
N ARG A 220 -23.16 2.24 -13.79
CA ARG A 220 -22.67 1.26 -12.85
C ARG A 220 -23.22 -0.14 -13.12
N GLU A 221 -22.41 -1.15 -12.87
CA GLU A 221 -22.82 -2.55 -12.78
C GLU A 221 -22.37 -3.12 -11.44
N ILE A 222 -23.18 -4.00 -10.85
CA ILE A 222 -22.85 -4.71 -9.61
C ILE A 222 -23.17 -6.17 -9.81
N ASP A 223 -22.16 -7.03 -9.62
CA ASP A 223 -22.28 -8.48 -9.61
C ASP A 223 -22.51 -8.99 -8.18
N TYR A 224 -23.30 -10.06 -8.05
CA TYR A 224 -23.71 -10.63 -6.77
C TYR A 224 -23.46 -12.16 -6.69
N THR A 225 -23.21 -12.67 -5.49
CA THR A 225 -23.25 -14.11 -5.20
C THR A 225 -24.68 -14.63 -5.20
N ALA A 226 -24.83 -15.96 -5.17
CA ALA A 226 -26.14 -16.62 -5.06
C ALA A 226 -26.89 -16.28 -3.75
N GLU A 227 -26.17 -15.79 -2.73
CA GLU A 227 -26.67 -15.32 -1.44
C GLU A 227 -26.93 -13.79 -1.43
N GLY A 228 -26.66 -13.09 -2.53
CA GLY A 228 -26.90 -11.66 -2.68
C GLY A 228 -25.77 -10.75 -2.17
N ALA A 229 -24.60 -11.30 -1.83
CA ALA A 229 -23.44 -10.50 -1.46
C ALA A 229 -22.79 -9.90 -2.71
N LYS A 230 -22.33 -8.64 -2.66
CA LYS A 230 -21.58 -8.05 -3.78
C LYS A 230 -20.27 -8.81 -4.01
N THR A 231 -19.90 -9.01 -5.27
CA THR A 231 -18.61 -9.59 -5.68
C THR A 231 -17.77 -8.60 -6.47
N GLU A 232 -18.39 -7.82 -7.35
CA GLU A 232 -17.73 -6.80 -8.16
C GLU A 232 -18.66 -5.62 -8.41
N GLU A 233 -18.10 -4.42 -8.45
CA GLU A 233 -18.78 -3.19 -8.86
C GLU A 233 -17.95 -2.50 -9.94
N ARG A 234 -18.55 -2.22 -11.09
CA ARG A 234 -17.93 -1.52 -12.22
C ARG A 234 -18.60 -0.17 -12.37
N GLU A 235 -17.84 0.91 -12.42
CA GLU A 235 -18.32 2.26 -12.74
C GLU A 235 -17.81 2.71 -14.09
N TYR A 236 -18.58 3.55 -14.77
CA TYR A 236 -18.28 4.03 -16.12
C TYR A 236 -18.24 5.56 -16.18
N TYR A 237 -17.42 6.07 -17.09
CA TYR A 237 -17.46 7.46 -17.54
C TYR A 237 -18.67 7.69 -18.46
N GLU A 238 -19.05 8.96 -18.66
CA GLU A 238 -20.14 9.34 -19.59
C GLU A 238 -19.89 8.85 -21.02
N ASN A 239 -18.62 8.72 -21.42
CA ASN A 239 -18.24 8.17 -22.73
C ASN A 239 -18.33 6.63 -22.83
N GLY A 240 -18.80 5.95 -21.77
CA GLY A 240 -18.96 4.51 -21.70
C GLY A 240 -17.70 3.71 -21.36
N ARG A 241 -16.53 4.36 -21.20
CA ARG A 241 -15.30 3.68 -20.77
C ARG A 241 -15.32 3.38 -19.28
N LEU A 242 -14.64 2.30 -18.92
CA LEU A 242 -14.50 1.87 -17.53
C LEU A 242 -13.76 2.94 -16.73
N LYS A 243 -14.35 3.36 -15.62
CA LYS A 243 -13.82 4.33 -14.67
C LYS A 243 -13.23 3.63 -13.46
N ARG A 244 -13.95 2.66 -12.90
CA ARG A 244 -13.53 1.92 -11.71
C ARG A 244 -14.01 0.48 -11.75
N VAL A 245 -13.22 -0.42 -11.19
CA VAL A 245 -13.64 -1.77 -10.79
C VAL A 245 -13.30 -1.94 -9.32
N SER A 246 -14.25 -2.33 -8.50
CA SER A 246 -14.07 -2.70 -7.10
C SER A 246 -14.44 -4.16 -6.91
N SER A 247 -13.58 -4.96 -6.31
CA SER A 247 -13.84 -6.37 -5.99
C SER A 247 -14.05 -6.55 -4.49
N TYR A 248 -15.06 -7.34 -4.13
CA TYR A 248 -15.52 -7.54 -2.77
C TYR A 248 -15.37 -9.00 -2.35
N GLN A 249 -15.02 -9.24 -1.10
CA GLN A 249 -15.19 -10.56 -0.48
C GLN A 249 -16.62 -10.73 0.03
N GLY A 250 -17.04 -11.98 0.27
CA GLY A 250 -18.43 -12.34 0.63
C GLY A 250 -19.01 -11.67 1.89
N THR A 251 -18.18 -10.95 2.67
CA THR A 251 -18.61 -10.08 3.79
C THR A 251 -18.96 -8.66 3.36
N GLY A 252 -18.88 -8.31 2.08
CA GLY A 252 -19.10 -6.97 1.53
C GLY A 252 -17.90 -6.03 1.65
N HIS A 253 -16.75 -6.52 2.11
CA HIS A 253 -15.52 -5.74 2.24
C HIS A 253 -14.79 -5.60 0.89
N GLU A 254 -14.49 -4.38 0.46
CA GLU A 254 -13.69 -4.12 -0.75
C GLU A 254 -12.24 -4.56 -0.53
N THR A 255 -11.72 -5.42 -1.39
CA THR A 255 -10.35 -5.97 -1.26
C THR A 255 -9.38 -5.35 -2.24
N VAL A 256 -9.88 -5.00 -3.42
CA VAL A 256 -9.09 -4.33 -4.43
C VAL A 256 -10.00 -3.42 -5.24
N SER A 257 -9.46 -2.27 -5.64
CA SER A 257 -10.05 -1.46 -6.69
C SER A 257 -9.01 -1.01 -7.70
N TYR A 258 -9.47 -0.90 -8.94
CA TYR A 258 -8.76 -0.39 -10.09
C TYR A 258 -9.49 0.85 -10.57
N THR A 259 -8.79 1.96 -10.74
CA THR A 259 -9.32 3.17 -11.37
C THR A 259 -8.57 3.42 -12.66
N TYR A 260 -9.27 3.88 -13.68
CA TYR A 260 -8.74 4.13 -15.01
C TYR A 260 -8.88 5.61 -15.34
N TYR A 261 -7.96 6.12 -16.14
CA TYR A 261 -8.15 7.40 -16.83
C TYR A 261 -9.29 7.29 -17.84
N GLU A 262 -9.85 8.42 -18.24
CA GLU A 262 -10.84 8.47 -19.32
C GLU A 262 -10.26 7.98 -20.67
N SER A 263 -8.93 8.00 -20.82
CA SER A 263 -8.21 7.35 -21.93
C SER A 263 -8.30 5.81 -21.94
N GLY A 264 -8.74 5.20 -20.84
CA GLY A 264 -8.79 3.75 -20.62
C GLY A 264 -7.53 3.16 -19.99
N LYS A 265 -6.50 3.97 -19.74
CA LYS A 265 -5.26 3.52 -19.10
C LYS A 265 -5.42 3.40 -17.59
N LEU A 266 -4.71 2.46 -16.98
CA LEU A 266 -4.73 2.27 -15.53
C LEU A 266 -4.18 3.52 -14.82
N CYS A 267 -4.92 4.04 -13.85
CA CYS A 267 -4.60 5.24 -13.09
C CYS A 267 -4.22 4.91 -11.64
N GLU A 268 -5.00 4.06 -10.99
CA GLU A 268 -4.81 3.74 -9.57
C GLU A 268 -5.16 2.27 -9.29
N VAL A 269 -4.37 1.61 -8.46
CA VAL A 269 -4.71 0.31 -7.86
C VAL A 269 -4.65 0.44 -6.36
N THR A 270 -5.78 0.24 -5.68
CA THR A 270 -5.87 0.22 -4.23
C THR A 270 -6.14 -1.20 -3.75
N LYS A 271 -5.35 -1.67 -2.79
CA LYS A 271 -5.48 -3.00 -2.18
C LYS A 271 -5.69 -2.87 -0.68
N ASN A 272 -6.61 -3.67 -0.15
CA ASN A 272 -6.81 -3.87 1.27
C ASN A 272 -6.83 -5.37 1.56
N THR A 273 -5.99 -5.79 2.50
CA THR A 273 -6.03 -7.15 3.04
C THR A 273 -7.17 -7.23 4.05
N ALA A 274 -8.05 -8.22 3.93
CA ALA A 274 -9.18 -8.38 4.83
C ALA A 274 -8.76 -8.32 6.32
N GLY A 275 -9.42 -7.46 7.09
CA GLY A 275 -9.08 -7.20 8.50
C GLY A 275 -7.96 -6.17 8.71
N SER A 276 -7.35 -5.65 7.64
CA SER A 276 -6.38 -4.57 7.70
C SER A 276 -7.07 -3.21 7.74
N THR A 277 -6.56 -2.35 8.60
CA THR A 277 -6.88 -0.91 8.64
C THR A 277 -6.17 -0.12 7.55
N GLN A 278 -5.32 -0.77 6.74
CA GLN A 278 -4.47 -0.10 5.76
C GLN A 278 -4.88 -0.37 4.32
N TYR A 279 -4.95 0.69 3.53
CA TYR A 279 -5.23 0.66 2.10
C TYR A 279 -3.97 1.10 1.36
N HIS A 280 -3.44 0.20 0.53
CA HIS A 280 -2.22 0.42 -0.23
C HIS A 280 -2.57 0.78 -1.66
N THR A 281 -2.16 1.96 -2.07
CA THR A 281 -2.49 2.52 -3.37
C THR A 281 -1.24 2.73 -4.20
N THR A 282 -1.22 2.18 -5.42
CA THR A 282 -0.23 2.48 -6.46
C THR A 282 -0.87 3.40 -7.48
N ILE A 283 -0.22 4.53 -7.76
CA ILE A 283 -0.72 5.55 -8.70
C ILE A 283 0.22 5.58 -9.91
N TYR A 284 -0.36 5.48 -11.10
CA TYR A 284 0.31 5.49 -12.39
C TYR A 284 0.11 6.83 -13.08
N ASP A 285 1.02 7.19 -13.97
CA ASP A 285 0.79 8.27 -14.95
C ASP A 285 0.06 7.76 -16.20
N GLU A 286 -0.30 8.66 -17.12
CA GLU A 286 -0.92 8.27 -18.40
C GLU A 286 -0.01 7.48 -19.34
N ARG A 287 1.26 7.24 -19.00
CA ARG A 287 2.15 6.34 -19.73
C ARG A 287 2.15 4.93 -19.13
N GLY A 288 1.46 4.72 -18.00
CA GLY A 288 1.43 3.47 -17.26
C GLY A 288 2.64 3.28 -16.35
N THR A 289 3.42 4.34 -16.11
CA THR A 289 4.58 4.29 -15.19
C THR A 289 4.13 4.64 -13.79
N VAL A 290 4.67 3.96 -12.78
CA VAL A 290 4.40 4.31 -11.37
C VAL A 290 4.88 5.74 -11.10
N SER A 291 3.94 6.58 -10.68
CA SER A 291 4.18 7.97 -10.30
C SER A 291 4.48 8.09 -8.81
N ARG A 292 3.67 7.43 -7.96
CA ARG A 292 3.77 7.49 -6.50
C ARG A 292 2.97 6.37 -5.84
N PHE A 293 3.20 6.17 -4.55
CA PHE A 293 2.36 5.33 -3.69
C PHE A 293 1.64 6.16 -2.64
N ARG A 294 0.49 5.66 -2.19
CA ARG A 294 -0.29 6.22 -1.08
C ARG A 294 -0.67 5.09 -0.13
N ILE A 295 -0.58 5.33 1.18
CA ILE A 295 -1.10 4.42 2.21
C ILE A 295 -2.10 5.19 3.05
N ASP A 296 -3.35 4.75 3.06
CA ASP A 296 -4.39 5.27 3.93
C ASP A 296 -4.59 4.34 5.14
N ILE A 297 -4.67 4.91 6.34
CA ILE A 297 -5.00 4.19 7.57
C ILE A 297 -6.40 4.59 7.99
N ILE A 298 -7.24 3.59 8.26
CA ILE A 298 -8.66 3.71 8.61
C ILE A 298 -8.90 3.05 9.96
N ASN A 299 -9.62 3.69 10.88
CA ASN A 299 -9.96 3.09 12.16
C ASN A 299 -11.07 2.01 12.01
N CYS A 300 -11.44 1.36 13.12
CA CYS A 300 -12.51 0.34 13.11
C CYS A 300 -13.91 0.87 12.76
N GLU A 301 -14.09 2.20 12.79
CA GLU A 301 -15.35 2.86 12.41
C GLU A 301 -15.39 3.24 10.92
N GLY A 302 -14.35 2.89 10.15
CA GLY A 302 -14.26 3.24 8.73
C GLY A 302 -13.80 4.68 8.48
N ILE A 303 -13.30 5.38 9.51
CA ILE A 303 -12.83 6.76 9.41
C ILE A 303 -11.32 6.79 9.15
N LYS A 304 -10.92 7.51 8.11
CA LYS A 304 -9.51 7.67 7.74
C LYS A 304 -8.76 8.56 8.75
N THR A 305 -7.70 8.05 9.36
CA THR A 305 -6.92 8.76 10.39
C THR A 305 -5.55 9.21 9.91
N LYS A 306 -5.01 8.59 8.86
CA LYS A 306 -3.71 8.97 8.26
C LYS A 306 -3.69 8.70 6.76
N THR A 307 -2.98 9.54 6.01
CA THR A 307 -2.62 9.29 4.61
C THR A 307 -1.13 9.57 4.44
N SER A 308 -0.36 8.60 3.99
CA SER A 308 1.09 8.73 3.73
C SER A 308 1.37 8.64 2.23
N TYR A 309 2.30 9.45 1.72
CA TYR A 309 2.68 9.50 0.31
C TYR A 309 4.15 9.17 0.11
N TYR A 310 4.42 8.33 -0.88
CA TYR A 310 5.77 7.89 -1.22
C TYR A 310 6.04 8.19 -2.69
N ASP A 311 7.27 8.53 -3.02
CA ASP A 311 7.68 8.63 -4.42
C ASP A 311 7.69 7.26 -5.11
N ARG A 312 7.96 7.24 -6.42
CA ARG A 312 8.02 5.99 -7.21
C ARG A 312 9.09 4.99 -6.74
N TYR A 313 10.02 5.39 -5.87
CA TYR A 313 11.06 4.54 -5.31
C TYR A 313 10.73 4.08 -3.88
N GLY A 314 9.56 4.47 -3.35
CA GLY A 314 9.12 4.10 -2.01
C GLY A 314 9.66 5.00 -0.89
N LYS A 315 10.29 6.15 -1.21
CA LYS A 315 10.71 7.12 -0.20
C LYS A 315 9.52 7.96 0.26
N LEU A 316 9.34 8.09 1.58
CA LEU A 316 8.30 8.96 2.15
C LEU A 316 8.53 10.43 1.72
N THR A 317 7.49 11.05 1.17
CA THR A 317 7.53 12.45 0.72
C THR A 317 6.71 13.37 1.63
N GLY A 318 5.79 12.80 2.40
CA GLY A 318 4.98 13.49 3.39
C GLY A 318 3.74 12.70 3.77
N TYR A 319 3.05 13.15 4.81
CA TYR A 319 1.81 12.53 5.24
C TYR A 319 0.88 13.52 5.93
N TYR A 320 -0.38 13.13 6.04
CA TYR A 320 -1.42 13.85 6.74
C TYR A 320 -1.97 12.99 7.88
N THR A 321 -2.33 13.63 8.98
CA THR A 321 -3.08 13.01 10.09
C THR A 321 -4.39 13.76 10.28
N PHE A 322 -5.46 13.01 10.49
CA PHE A 322 -6.82 13.55 10.60
C PHE A 322 -7.38 13.26 11.99
N SER A 323 -8.02 14.25 12.59
CA SER A 323 -8.82 14.08 13.80
C SER A 323 -10.26 14.53 13.56
N TYR A 324 -11.17 13.95 14.33
CA TYR A 324 -12.61 14.11 14.18
C TYR A 324 -13.25 14.29 15.55
N ASP A 325 -14.43 14.88 15.58
CA ASP A 325 -15.27 14.92 16.78
C ASP A 325 -16.11 13.65 16.93
N GLU A 326 -16.92 13.61 17.99
CA GLU A 326 -17.81 12.47 18.30
C GLU A 326 -18.87 12.19 17.23
N PHE A 327 -19.13 13.13 16.32
CA PHE A 327 -20.08 12.98 15.22
C PHE A 327 -19.36 12.64 13.90
N GLY A 328 -18.05 12.38 13.94
CA GLY A 328 -17.24 12.07 12.76
C GLY A 328 -16.96 13.29 11.86
N ARG A 329 -17.17 14.51 12.34
CA ARG A 329 -16.84 15.73 11.59
C ARG A 329 -15.36 16.05 11.76
N PRO A 330 -14.64 16.47 10.71
CA PRO A 330 -13.22 16.73 10.81
C PRO A 330 -12.96 17.91 11.75
N LEU A 331 -12.04 17.75 12.70
CA LEU A 331 -11.58 18.80 13.62
C LEU A 331 -10.25 19.40 13.17
N ARG A 332 -9.30 18.54 12.77
CA ARG A 332 -7.97 18.97 12.36
C ARG A 332 -7.37 18.05 11.30
N ASN A 333 -6.69 18.65 10.34
CA ASN A 333 -5.80 17.98 9.41
C ASN A 333 -4.38 18.54 9.59
N THR A 334 -3.39 17.71 9.91
CA THR A 334 -2.00 18.14 10.07
C THR A 334 -1.13 17.53 8.98
N ARG A 335 -0.34 18.35 8.29
CA ARG A 335 0.62 17.94 7.26
C ARG A 335 2.03 17.85 7.84
N TYR A 336 2.72 16.78 7.48
CA TYR A 336 4.13 16.54 7.77
C TYR A 336 4.88 16.28 6.46
N ASP A 337 6.16 16.62 6.43
CA ASP A 337 7.06 16.27 5.33
C ASP A 337 7.62 14.84 5.47
N GLY A 338 8.51 14.47 4.54
CA GLY A 338 9.15 13.16 4.52
C GLY A 338 10.12 12.90 5.68
N ASP A 339 10.55 13.96 6.38
CA ASP A 339 11.44 13.90 7.53
C ASP A 339 10.67 13.97 8.87
N HIS A 340 9.35 13.78 8.81
CA HIS A 340 8.42 13.81 9.94
C HIS A 340 8.29 15.19 10.62
N MET A 341 8.73 16.26 9.96
CA MET A 341 8.59 17.60 10.47
C MET A 341 7.22 18.16 10.09
N LYS A 342 6.53 18.76 11.07
CA LYS A 342 5.22 19.37 10.84
C LYS A 342 5.40 20.57 9.91
N VAL A 343 4.62 20.59 8.82
CA VAL A 343 4.65 21.66 7.80
C VAL A 343 3.52 22.67 8.04
N SER A 344 2.31 22.18 8.31
CA SER A 344 1.13 23.01 8.51
C SER A 344 0.01 22.22 9.17
N HIS A 345 -1.03 22.90 9.63
CA HIS A 345 -2.29 22.25 9.98
C HIS A 345 -3.49 23.13 9.67
N ILE A 346 -4.64 22.50 9.43
CA ILE A 346 -5.92 23.15 9.22
C ILE A 346 -6.84 22.73 10.36
N ASP A 347 -7.46 23.71 11.02
CA ASP A 347 -8.53 23.51 12.00
C ASP A 347 -9.88 23.80 11.39
N TYR A 348 -10.87 22.99 11.72
CA TYR A 348 -12.25 23.15 11.26
C TYR A 348 -13.14 23.54 12.43
N LEU A 349 -13.89 24.63 12.26
CA LEU A 349 -14.77 25.17 13.29
C LEU A 349 -16.23 25.00 12.89
N TYR A 350 -17.05 24.63 13.88
CA TYR A 350 -18.48 24.42 13.73
C TYR A 350 -19.23 25.19 14.82
N ASP A 351 -20.48 25.54 14.53
CA ASP A 351 -21.38 26.10 15.53
C ASP A 351 -21.96 25.00 16.43
N ASN A 352 -22.74 25.41 17.44
CA ASN A 352 -23.38 24.48 18.37
C ASN A 352 -24.41 23.54 17.71
N ASN A 353 -24.86 23.85 16.50
CA ASN A 353 -25.76 23.01 15.71
C ASN A 353 -24.98 22.08 14.77
N GLY A 354 -23.64 22.13 14.78
CA GLY A 354 -22.80 21.34 13.89
C GLY A 354 -22.63 21.90 12.50
N ARG A 355 -23.06 23.13 12.23
CA ARG A 355 -22.87 23.78 10.94
C ARG A 355 -21.43 24.28 10.84
N TYR A 356 -20.78 23.97 9.72
CA TYR A 356 -19.45 24.46 9.40
C TYR A 356 -19.42 25.99 9.37
N ILE A 357 -18.50 26.59 10.14
CA ILE A 357 -18.29 28.04 10.23
C ILE A 357 -17.13 28.46 9.33
N LYS A 358 -15.96 27.85 9.50
CA LYS A 358 -14.74 28.17 8.76
C LYS A 358 -13.67 27.10 8.95
N SER A 359 -12.65 27.14 8.10
CA SER A 359 -11.37 26.45 8.30
C SER A 359 -10.27 27.49 8.52
N VAL A 360 -9.25 27.12 9.29
CA VAL A 360 -8.13 28.01 9.62
C VAL A 360 -6.83 27.27 9.37
N LEU A 361 -6.03 27.77 8.44
CA LEU A 361 -4.73 27.21 8.07
C LEU A 361 -3.62 27.90 8.87
N TYR A 362 -2.76 27.10 9.48
CA TYR A 362 -1.58 27.54 10.22
C TYR A 362 -0.30 26.94 9.66
N ASP A 363 0.81 27.68 9.82
CA ASP A 363 2.15 27.18 9.51
C ASP A 363 2.65 26.15 10.55
N ALA A 364 3.88 25.67 10.35
CA ALA A 364 4.56 24.74 11.25
C ALA A 364 4.69 25.26 12.69
N ARG A 365 4.83 26.58 12.87
CA ARG A 365 5.01 27.26 14.17
C ARG A 365 3.68 27.62 14.83
N GLY A 366 2.56 27.46 14.13
CA GLY A 366 1.22 27.81 14.60
C GLY A 366 0.82 29.24 14.29
N ASN A 367 1.52 29.93 13.38
CA ASN A 367 1.08 31.25 12.90
C ASN A 367 -0.04 31.07 11.88
N LEU A 368 -1.06 31.93 11.96
CA LEU A 368 -2.16 31.98 11.01
C LEU A 368 -1.66 32.30 9.59
N ILE A 369 -2.05 31.49 8.61
CA ILE A 369 -1.79 31.72 7.18
C ILE A 369 -3.07 32.22 6.49
N ALA A 370 -4.19 31.52 6.68
CA ALA A 370 -5.44 31.82 5.96
C ALA A 370 -6.67 31.32 6.74
N GLU A 371 -7.82 31.93 6.43
CA GLU A 371 -9.14 31.46 6.87
C GLU A 371 -10.05 31.30 5.65
N GLU A 372 -10.80 30.20 5.59
CA GLU A 372 -11.79 29.96 4.53
C GLU A 372 -13.18 29.81 5.12
N TYR A 373 -14.15 30.49 4.52
CA TYR A 373 -15.55 30.48 4.93
C TYR A 373 -16.39 29.68 3.92
N PRO A 374 -17.51 29.08 4.34
CA PRO A 374 -18.47 28.48 3.41
C PRO A 374 -19.00 29.54 2.44
N ASN A 375 -19.06 29.19 1.16
CA ASN A 375 -19.63 30.01 0.09
C ASN A 375 -21.15 30.20 0.23
#